data_AF-A0A522PNZ2-F1
#
_entry.id   AF-A0A522PNZ2-F1
#
_cell.length_a   1.000
_cell.length_b   1.000
_cell.length_c   1.000
_cell.angle_alpha   90.00
_cell.angle_beta   90.00
_cell.angle_gamma   90.00
#
_symmetry.space_group_name_H-M   'P 1'
#
loop_
_entity.id
_entity.type
_entity.pdbx_description
1 polymer ?
#
loop_
_entity_poly.entity_id
_entity_poly.type
_entity_poly.pdbx_seq_one_letter_code
_entity_poly.pdbx_strand_id
1 'polypeptide(L)'
;MPAIPAVNPIALKQGEGEALWFFGALAIVKATSEMTAGRVTVIEHLAPKGSGPPVHVHHREDEWFFIMEGELTFWVGGRIIEARTGSFVYGPRGIPHTFTVTSPQARSIVVNQPAGFEKFIRTLGEPAKALTIPPAGVPLPNRDRSLAAAAEFGLEILGPPGIPS
;
A
#
# COMPACT_ATOMS: atom_id res chain seq x y z
N MET A 1 -1.73 -2.36 31.83
CA MET A 1 -1.45 -1.96 30.43
C MET A 1 -1.47 -0.43 30.37
N PRO A 2 -0.56 0.23 29.64
CA PRO A 2 -0.67 1.68 29.45
C PRO A 2 -1.99 2.02 28.77
N ALA A 3 -2.59 3.14 29.15
CA ALA A 3 -3.84 3.61 28.56
C ALA A 3 -3.61 3.90 27.07
N ILE A 4 -4.53 3.43 26.23
CA ILE A 4 -4.56 3.73 24.79
C ILE A 4 -4.88 5.23 24.65
N PRO A 5 -4.02 6.06 24.02
CA PRO A 5 -4.27 7.50 23.91
C PRO A 5 -5.60 7.80 23.22
N ALA A 6 -6.38 8.75 23.74
CA ALA A 6 -7.60 9.17 23.05
C ALA A 6 -7.25 9.75 21.66
N VAL A 7 -8.07 9.44 20.66
CA VAL A 7 -7.96 9.99 19.29
C VAL A 7 -9.31 10.51 18.85
N ASN A 8 -9.30 11.52 17.97
CA ASN A 8 -10.53 12.05 17.39
C ASN A 8 -11.12 11.07 16.36
N PRO A 9 -12.45 11.04 16.19
CA PRO A 9 -13.06 10.28 15.10
C PRO A 9 -12.61 10.83 13.74
N ILE A 10 -12.42 9.94 12.77
CA ILE A 10 -12.07 10.27 11.40
C ILE A 10 -13.28 9.98 10.52
N ALA A 11 -13.76 10.99 9.78
CA ALA A 11 -14.83 10.84 8.80
C ALA A 11 -14.40 11.53 7.51
N LEU A 12 -14.19 10.74 6.45
CA LEU A 12 -13.79 11.21 5.12
C LEU A 12 -14.78 10.68 4.09
N LYS A 13 -15.19 11.54 3.17
CA LYS A 13 -15.99 11.16 1.99
C LYS A 13 -15.11 10.43 0.97
N GLN A 14 -15.75 9.92 -0.07
CA GLN A 14 -15.03 9.39 -1.23
C GLN A 14 -14.06 10.43 -1.78
N GLY A 15 -12.82 10.00 -2.06
CA GLY A 15 -11.76 10.87 -2.58
C GLY A 15 -11.11 11.81 -1.56
N GLU A 16 -11.69 12.02 -0.37
CA GLU A 16 -11.06 12.82 0.69
C GLU A 16 -9.89 12.06 1.34
N GLY A 17 -8.87 12.79 1.78
CA GLY A 17 -7.59 12.27 2.27
C GLY A 17 -6.42 12.91 1.53
N GLU A 18 -5.20 12.58 1.94
CA GLU A 18 -3.99 13.03 1.25
C GLU A 18 -3.74 12.15 0.02
N ALA A 19 -3.87 12.72 -1.17
CA ALA A 19 -3.70 11.98 -2.43
C ALA A 19 -2.27 12.13 -2.96
N LEU A 20 -1.61 11.00 -3.19
CA LEU A 20 -0.24 10.88 -3.67
C LEU A 20 -0.21 9.96 -4.90
N TRP A 21 0.54 10.35 -5.92
CA TRP A 21 0.96 9.42 -6.96
C TRP A 21 2.22 8.70 -6.49
N PHE A 22 2.13 7.37 -6.39
CA PHE A 22 3.15 6.51 -5.81
C PHE A 22 3.29 5.26 -6.66
N PHE A 23 4.48 5.02 -7.20
CA PHE A 23 4.80 3.91 -8.11
C PHE A 23 3.78 3.65 -9.23
N GLY A 24 3.30 4.71 -9.90
CA GLY A 24 2.38 4.58 -11.03
C GLY A 24 0.93 4.28 -10.62
N ALA A 25 0.60 4.38 -9.33
CA ALA A 25 -0.74 4.24 -8.79
C ALA A 25 -1.15 5.51 -8.01
N LEU A 26 -2.44 5.62 -7.72
CA LEU A 26 -2.99 6.62 -6.81
C LEU A 26 -3.12 6.01 -5.42
N ALA A 27 -2.50 6.64 -4.43
CA ALA A 27 -2.68 6.33 -3.01
C ALA A 27 -3.36 7.51 -2.31
N ILE A 28 -4.52 7.29 -1.70
CA ILE A 28 -5.22 8.29 -0.88
C ILE A 28 -5.11 7.85 0.57
N VAL A 29 -4.28 8.55 1.35
CA VAL A 29 -4.10 8.27 2.78
C VAL A 29 -5.33 8.76 3.54
N LYS A 30 -6.08 7.82 4.13
CA LYS A 30 -7.31 8.07 4.90
C LYS A 30 -7.04 8.24 6.39
N ALA A 31 -6.03 7.55 6.91
CA ALA A 31 -5.62 7.65 8.31
C ALA A 31 -4.11 7.50 8.41
N THR A 32 -3.49 8.37 9.20
CA THR A 32 -2.03 8.42 9.41
C THR A 32 -1.67 7.91 10.81
N SER A 33 -0.39 7.67 11.05
CA SER A 33 0.11 7.39 12.40
C SER A 33 -0.22 8.48 13.41
N GLU A 34 -0.28 9.74 13.00
CA GLU A 34 -0.62 10.87 13.90
C GLU A 34 -2.10 10.82 14.29
N MET A 35 -2.98 10.62 13.30
CA MET A 35 -4.43 10.58 13.53
C MET A 35 -4.85 9.38 14.38
N THR A 36 -4.14 8.25 14.26
CA THR A 36 -4.51 7.00 14.93
C THR A 36 -3.67 6.69 16.16
N ALA A 37 -2.81 7.61 16.60
CA ALA A 37 -1.84 7.40 17.68
C ALA A 37 -1.00 6.12 17.48
N GLY A 38 -0.52 5.92 16.25
CA GLY A 38 0.35 4.81 15.88
C GLY A 38 -0.35 3.47 15.63
N ARG A 39 -1.69 3.42 15.68
CA ARG A 39 -2.42 2.14 15.59
C ARG A 39 -2.45 1.58 14.18
N VAL A 40 -3.02 2.34 13.25
CA VAL A 40 -3.17 1.90 11.86
C VAL A 40 -2.92 3.05 10.89
N THR A 41 -2.32 2.71 9.76
CA THR A 41 -2.36 3.53 8.55
C THR A 41 -3.42 2.94 7.64
N VAL A 42 -4.29 3.76 7.05
CA VAL A 42 -5.33 3.34 6.10
C VAL A 42 -5.15 4.10 4.80
N ILE A 43 -5.07 3.37 3.69
CA ILE A 43 -4.85 3.90 2.35
C ILE A 43 -5.90 3.32 1.41
N GLU A 44 -6.53 4.17 0.60
CA GLU A 44 -7.27 3.73 -0.58
C GLU A 44 -6.30 3.75 -1.78
N HIS A 45 -6.14 2.63 -2.46
CA HIS A 45 -5.21 2.47 -3.56
C HIS A 45 -5.97 2.19 -4.86
N LEU A 46 -5.62 2.88 -5.95
CA LEU A 46 -6.13 2.63 -7.29
C LEU A 46 -4.94 2.43 -8.24
N ALA A 47 -4.86 1.24 -8.83
CA ALA A 47 -3.68 0.80 -9.56
C ALA A 47 -4.04 0.18 -10.93
N PRO A 48 -3.21 0.38 -11.98
CA PRO A 48 -3.47 -0.15 -13.32
C PRO A 48 -3.10 -1.63 -13.45
N LYS A 49 -3.59 -2.27 -14.51
CA LYS A 49 -3.22 -3.65 -14.88
C LYS A 49 -1.70 -3.85 -14.90
N GLY A 50 -1.27 -4.99 -14.38
CA GLY A 50 0.13 -5.41 -14.35
C GLY A 50 0.99 -4.71 -13.30
N SER A 51 0.45 -3.72 -12.59
CA SER A 51 1.17 -3.07 -11.49
C SER A 51 1.14 -3.90 -10.20
N GLY A 52 2.10 -3.62 -9.33
CA GLY A 52 2.27 -4.26 -8.03
C GLY A 52 3.67 -3.99 -7.47
N PRO A 53 3.87 -4.15 -6.15
CA PRO A 53 5.18 -3.97 -5.56
C PRO A 53 6.14 -5.12 -5.95
N PRO A 54 7.46 -4.95 -5.83
CA PRO A 54 8.37 -6.09 -5.75
C PRO A 54 7.98 -7.05 -4.62
N VAL A 55 8.50 -8.28 -4.66
CA VAL A 55 8.47 -9.14 -3.47
C VAL A 55 9.17 -8.42 -2.33
N HIS A 56 8.47 -8.24 -1.22
CA HIS A 56 8.99 -7.50 -0.08
C HIS A 56 8.51 -8.10 1.25
N VAL A 57 9.18 -7.68 2.32
CA VAL A 57 8.86 -8.03 3.71
C VAL A 57 8.68 -6.74 4.49
N HIS A 58 7.56 -6.63 5.20
CA HIS A 58 7.43 -5.67 6.29
C HIS A 58 8.02 -6.27 7.56
N HIS A 59 8.98 -5.58 8.18
CA HIS A 59 9.58 -5.97 9.46
C HIS A 59 8.87 -5.34 10.67
N ARG A 60 7.99 -4.36 10.43
CA ARG A 60 7.32 -3.59 11.47
C ARG A 60 5.82 -3.81 11.48
N GLU A 61 5.19 -3.81 10.32
CA GLU A 61 3.73 -3.90 10.17
C GLU A 61 3.27 -5.26 9.64
N ASP A 62 2.09 -5.69 10.08
CA ASP A 62 1.23 -6.54 9.26
C ASP A 62 0.57 -5.66 8.18
N GLU A 63 0.27 -6.25 7.02
CA GLU A 63 -0.45 -5.60 5.93
C GLU A 63 -1.68 -6.41 5.53
N TRP A 64 -2.77 -5.72 5.24
CA TRP A 64 -4.01 -6.36 4.77
C TRP A 64 -4.75 -5.50 3.76
N PHE A 65 -5.46 -6.19 2.89
CA PHE A 65 -6.12 -5.66 1.72
C PHE A 65 -7.59 -6.04 1.75
N PHE A 66 -8.45 -5.09 1.42
CA PHE A 66 -9.84 -5.36 1.09
C PHE A 66 -10.14 -4.82 -0.32
N ILE A 67 -10.54 -5.71 -1.23
CA ILE A 67 -10.68 -5.36 -2.65
C ILE A 67 -12.05 -4.74 -2.88
N MET A 68 -12.08 -3.48 -3.29
CA MET A 68 -13.30 -2.70 -3.53
C MET A 68 -13.80 -2.85 -4.97
N GLU A 69 -12.87 -2.89 -5.93
CA GLU A 69 -13.16 -3.02 -7.37
C GLU A 69 -12.00 -3.76 -8.07
N GLY A 70 -12.30 -4.54 -9.10
CA GLY A 70 -11.30 -5.25 -9.89
C GLY A 70 -10.76 -6.52 -9.23
N GLU A 71 -9.59 -6.96 -9.70
CA GLU A 71 -8.96 -8.23 -9.36
C GLU A 71 -7.45 -8.08 -9.21
N LEU A 72 -6.91 -8.72 -8.17
CA LEU A 72 -5.48 -8.83 -7.90
C LEU A 72 -5.13 -10.29 -7.64
N THR A 73 -3.97 -10.72 -8.09
CA THR A 73 -3.37 -11.99 -7.65
C THR A 73 -2.26 -11.67 -6.66
N PHE A 74 -2.34 -12.25 -5.47
CA PHE A 74 -1.34 -12.13 -4.42
C PHE A 74 -0.44 -13.36 -4.40
N TRP A 75 0.80 -13.15 -3.96
CA TRP A 75 1.68 -14.20 -3.49
C TRP A 75 2.09 -13.88 -2.06
N VAL A 76 1.80 -14.77 -1.11
CA VAL A 76 2.09 -14.58 0.32
C VAL A 76 2.72 -15.84 0.88
N GLY A 77 4.00 -15.78 1.25
CA GLY A 77 4.72 -16.90 1.84
C GLY A 77 4.64 -18.20 1.04
N GLY A 78 4.69 -18.12 -0.30
CA GLY A 78 4.59 -19.27 -1.19
C GLY A 78 3.17 -19.64 -1.65
N ARG A 79 2.12 -18.94 -1.19
CA ARG A 79 0.73 -19.21 -1.60
C ARG A 79 0.25 -18.18 -2.60
N ILE A 80 -0.34 -18.66 -3.70
CA ILE A 80 -1.04 -17.81 -4.66
C ILE A 80 -2.49 -17.64 -4.22
N ILE A 81 -2.98 -16.40 -4.21
CA ILE A 81 -4.34 -16.06 -3.83
C ILE A 81 -4.94 -15.15 -4.90
N GLU A 82 -5.99 -15.61 -5.57
CA GLU A 82 -6.79 -14.78 -6.47
C GLU A 82 -7.84 -14.03 -5.66
N ALA A 83 -7.77 -12.69 -5.70
CA ALA A 83 -8.62 -11.82 -4.91
C ALA A 83 -9.42 -10.89 -5.84
N ARG A 84 -10.72 -11.14 -5.92
CA ARG A 84 -11.70 -10.28 -6.61
C ARG A 84 -12.37 -9.32 -5.63
N THR A 85 -13.21 -8.43 -6.14
CA THR A 85 -14.05 -7.54 -5.34
C THR A 85 -14.76 -8.27 -4.18
N GLY A 86 -14.67 -7.71 -2.98
CA GLY A 86 -15.17 -8.29 -1.73
C GLY A 86 -14.19 -9.24 -1.03
N SER A 87 -13.04 -9.54 -1.62
CA SER A 87 -12.01 -10.39 -1.00
C SER A 87 -11.22 -9.62 0.05
N PHE A 88 -10.82 -10.33 1.10
CA PHE A 88 -9.89 -9.88 2.11
C PHE A 88 -8.61 -10.73 2.02
N VAL A 89 -7.43 -10.08 2.04
CA VAL A 89 -6.12 -10.73 2.03
C VAL A 89 -5.27 -10.17 3.14
N TYR A 90 -4.57 -11.04 3.88
CA TYR A 90 -3.70 -10.68 5.00
C TYR A 90 -2.27 -11.16 4.71
N GLY A 91 -1.33 -10.21 4.67
CA GLY A 91 0.11 -10.41 4.59
C GLY A 91 0.73 -10.21 5.99
N PRO A 92 1.03 -11.28 6.72
CA PRO A 92 1.62 -11.15 8.05
C PRO A 92 3.02 -10.53 7.99
N ARG A 93 3.36 -9.76 9.02
CA ARG A 93 4.71 -9.23 9.24
C ARG A 93 5.75 -10.35 9.19
N GLY A 94 6.90 -10.06 8.57
CA GLY A 94 8.00 -11.01 8.42
C GLY A 94 7.77 -12.08 7.36
N ILE A 95 6.59 -12.12 6.72
CA ILE A 95 6.29 -13.05 5.63
C ILE A 95 6.42 -12.32 4.29
N PRO A 96 7.29 -12.79 3.38
CA PRO A 96 7.42 -12.23 2.04
C PRO A 96 6.09 -12.23 1.29
N HIS A 97 5.76 -11.11 0.65
CA HIS A 97 4.58 -11.00 -0.19
C HIS A 97 4.72 -9.99 -1.34
N THR A 98 3.82 -10.12 -2.31
CA THR A 98 3.59 -9.20 -3.42
C THR A 98 2.18 -9.40 -3.97
N PHE A 99 1.74 -8.53 -4.88
CA PHE A 99 0.57 -8.74 -5.70
C PHE A 99 0.80 -8.25 -7.12
N THR A 100 -0.10 -8.63 -8.02
CA THR A 100 -0.22 -8.04 -9.37
C THR A 100 -1.68 -7.76 -9.66
N VAL A 101 -1.99 -6.56 -10.17
CA VAL A 101 -3.33 -6.23 -10.66
C VAL A 101 -3.59 -6.99 -11.96
N THR A 102 -4.60 -7.86 -11.98
CA THR A 102 -4.90 -8.74 -13.13
C THR A 102 -6.05 -8.22 -13.99
N SER A 103 -6.96 -7.43 -13.43
CA SER A 103 -7.98 -6.66 -14.16
C SER A 103 -7.39 -5.40 -14.83
N PRO A 104 -8.13 -4.68 -15.70
CA PRO A 104 -7.66 -3.42 -16.31
C PRO A 104 -7.20 -2.37 -15.29
N GLN A 105 -7.87 -2.31 -14.14
CA GLN A 105 -7.50 -1.56 -12.95
C GLN A 105 -8.11 -2.24 -11.72
N ALA A 106 -7.59 -1.95 -10.52
CA ALA A 106 -8.19 -2.39 -9.28
C ALA A 106 -8.14 -1.30 -8.21
N ARG A 107 -9.16 -1.29 -7.34
CA ARG A 107 -9.24 -0.43 -6.15
C ARG A 107 -9.26 -1.29 -4.89
N SER A 108 -8.43 -0.94 -3.92
CA SER A 108 -8.38 -1.63 -2.63
C SER A 108 -8.23 -0.66 -1.47
N ILE A 109 -8.69 -1.10 -0.30
CA ILE A 109 -8.24 -0.53 0.97
C ILE A 109 -7.02 -1.34 1.41
N VAL A 110 -5.92 -0.65 1.67
CA VAL A 110 -4.70 -1.19 2.25
C VAL A 110 -4.57 -0.62 3.64
N VAL A 111 -4.27 -1.48 4.61
CA VAL A 111 -4.04 -1.05 5.99
C VAL A 111 -2.76 -1.66 6.51
N ASN A 112 -1.98 -0.88 7.24
CA ASN A 112 -0.74 -1.33 7.86
C ASN A 112 -0.86 -1.16 9.38
N GLN A 113 -0.46 -2.18 10.13
CA GLN A 113 -0.55 -2.20 11.59
C GLN A 113 0.76 -2.74 12.21
N PRO A 114 1.47 -1.98 13.08
CA PRO A 114 1.20 -0.60 13.50
C PRO A 114 1.22 0.42 12.36
N ALA A 115 0.81 1.66 12.63
CA ALA A 115 0.85 2.73 11.63
C ALA A 115 2.29 3.14 11.28
N GLY A 116 2.46 3.79 10.13
CA GLY A 116 3.72 4.43 9.72
C GLY A 116 4.01 4.34 8.22
N PHE A 117 3.36 3.42 7.51
CA PHE A 117 3.61 3.19 6.09
C PHE A 117 3.30 4.41 5.20
N GLU A 118 2.41 5.32 5.62
CA GLU A 118 2.13 6.56 4.90
C GLU A 118 3.38 7.44 4.76
N LYS A 119 4.33 7.34 5.69
CA LYS A 119 5.58 8.09 5.63
C LYS A 119 6.49 7.56 4.53
N PHE A 120 6.51 6.24 4.31
CA PHE A 120 7.20 5.65 3.16
C PHE A 120 6.59 6.12 1.84
N ILE A 121 5.25 6.14 1.74
CA ILE A 121 4.54 6.67 0.57
C ILE A 121 4.88 8.14 0.35
N ARG A 122 4.86 8.99 1.38
CA ARG A 122 5.23 10.41 1.26
C ARG A 122 6.68 10.63 0.82
N THR A 123 7.60 9.77 1.27
CA THR A 123 9.02 9.88 0.93
C THR A 123 9.29 9.60 -0.54
N LEU A 124 8.49 8.76 -1.18
CA LEU A 124 8.71 8.32 -2.57
C LEU A 124 7.64 8.80 -3.55
N GLY A 125 6.46 9.16 -3.07
CA GLY A 125 5.37 9.70 -3.87
C GLY A 125 5.47 11.20 -4.09
N GLU A 126 4.59 11.70 -4.95
CA GLU A 126 4.36 13.13 -5.16
C GLU A 126 2.87 13.46 -5.00
N PRO A 127 2.51 14.71 -4.65
CA PRO A 127 1.10 15.12 -4.60
C PRO A 127 0.38 14.81 -5.91
N ALA A 128 -0.73 14.06 -5.81
CA ALA A 128 -1.52 13.70 -6.97
C ALA A 128 -2.17 14.96 -7.57
N LYS A 129 -1.99 15.18 -8.87
CA LYS A 129 -2.61 16.32 -9.59
C LYS A 129 -4.08 16.08 -9.91
N ALA A 130 -4.53 14.83 -9.84
CA ALA A 130 -5.91 14.40 -9.99
C ALA A 130 -6.14 13.08 -9.22
N LEU A 131 -7.39 12.79 -8.86
CA LEU A 131 -7.79 11.53 -8.22
C LEU A 131 -7.92 10.39 -9.24
N THR A 132 -6.89 10.21 -10.06
CA THR A 132 -6.77 9.16 -11.06
C THR A 132 -5.40 8.49 -10.97
N ILE A 133 -5.25 7.34 -11.61
CA ILE A 133 -3.93 6.77 -11.93
C ILE A 133 -3.11 7.84 -12.68
N PRO A 134 -1.82 8.04 -12.35
CA PRO A 134 -0.97 9.00 -13.06
C PRO A 134 -0.89 8.67 -14.55
N PRO A 135 -0.83 9.69 -15.43
CA PRO A 135 -0.59 9.45 -16.84
C PRO A 135 0.80 8.83 -17.06
N ALA A 136 0.97 8.15 -18.20
CA ALA A 136 2.27 7.66 -18.61
C ALA A 136 3.30 8.81 -18.68
N GLY A 137 4.52 8.55 -18.22
CA GLY A 137 5.61 9.53 -18.22
C GLY A 137 5.81 10.31 -16.92
N VAL A 138 4.93 10.15 -15.91
CA VAL A 138 5.26 10.56 -14.53
C VAL A 138 6.46 9.71 -14.06
N PRO A 139 7.61 10.32 -13.74
CA PRO A 139 8.81 9.56 -13.39
C PRO A 139 8.62 8.75 -12.12
N LEU A 140 9.09 7.50 -12.14
CA LEU A 140 9.19 6.70 -10.92
C LEU A 140 10.44 7.11 -10.12
N PRO A 141 10.41 6.98 -8.79
CA PRO A 141 11.61 7.10 -7.97
C PRO A 141 12.71 6.17 -8.48
N ASN A 142 13.96 6.64 -8.46
CA ASN A 142 15.08 5.78 -8.83
C ASN A 142 15.25 4.63 -7.82
N ARG A 143 15.93 3.57 -8.26
CA ARG A 143 16.10 2.34 -7.50
C ARG A 143 16.80 2.58 -6.15
N ASP A 144 17.88 3.35 -6.13
CA ASP A 144 18.69 3.55 -4.93
C ASP A 144 17.92 4.30 -3.85
N ARG A 145 17.19 5.35 -4.23
CA ARG A 145 16.28 6.08 -3.34
C ARG A 145 15.18 5.16 -2.82
N SER A 146 14.64 4.29 -3.66
CA SER A 146 13.58 3.35 -3.28
C SER A 146 14.09 2.33 -2.25
N LEU A 147 15.29 1.77 -2.46
CA LEU A 147 15.91 0.82 -1.53
C LEU A 147 16.28 1.48 -0.20
N ALA A 148 16.85 2.69 -0.24
CA ALA A 148 17.20 3.44 0.96
C ALA A 148 15.96 3.76 1.81
N ALA A 149 14.90 4.27 1.18
CA ALA A 149 13.64 4.54 1.86
C ALA A 149 13.00 3.25 2.39
N ALA A 150 13.01 2.16 1.61
CA ALA A 150 12.47 0.88 2.08
C ALA A 150 13.14 0.45 3.39
N ALA A 151 14.47 0.44 3.43
CA ALA A 151 15.23 0.08 4.62
C ALA A 151 14.92 1.00 5.83
N GLU A 152 14.84 2.32 5.62
CA GLU A 152 14.49 3.30 6.68
C GLU A 152 13.13 2.99 7.33
N PHE A 153 12.15 2.62 6.51
CA PHE A 153 10.78 2.33 6.93
C PHE A 153 10.56 0.87 7.33
N GLY A 154 11.60 0.04 7.38
CA GLY A 154 11.50 -1.35 7.83
C GLY A 154 10.95 -2.31 6.76
N LEU A 155 11.09 -1.95 5.49
CA LEU A 155 10.80 -2.79 4.33
C LEU A 155 12.09 -3.40 3.79
N GLU A 156 12.03 -4.67 3.44
CA GLU A 156 13.10 -5.36 2.71
C GLU A 156 12.59 -5.79 1.35
N ILE A 157 13.30 -5.40 0.28
CA ILE A 157 12.95 -5.75 -1.10
C ILE A 157 13.78 -6.98 -1.52
N LEU A 158 13.11 -8.06 -1.87
CA LEU A 158 13.72 -9.37 -2.13
C LEU A 158 13.92 -9.68 -3.61
N GLY A 159 13.30 -8.92 -4.52
CA GLY A 159 13.34 -9.23 -5.94
C GLY A 159 12.66 -8.18 -6.83
N PRO A 160 12.51 -8.48 -8.13
CA PRO A 160 11.72 -7.63 -9.03
C PRO A 160 10.20 -7.71 -8.72
N PRO A 161 9.39 -6.77 -9.25
CA PRO A 161 7.94 -6.89 -9.30
C PRO A 161 7.44 -8.15 -10.02
N GLY A 162 6.31 -8.67 -9.55
CA GLY A 162 5.62 -9.82 -10.12
C GLY A 162 5.59 -11.03 -9.20
N ILE A 163 4.64 -11.93 -9.47
CA ILE A 163 4.50 -13.20 -8.74
C ILE A 163 5.71 -14.10 -9.04
N PRO A 164 6.43 -14.59 -8.02
CA PRO A 164 7.51 -15.55 -8.22
C PRO A 164 7.02 -16.80 -8.95
N SER A 165 7.82 -17.27 -9.92
CA SER A 165 7.65 -18.55 -10.60
C SER A 165 7.98 -19.73 -9.70
#